data_AF-A0A966ZAL1-F1
#
_entry.id   AF-A0A966ZAL1-F1
#
_cell.length_a   1.000
_cell.length_b   1.000
_cell.length_c   1.000
_cell.angle_alpha   90.00
_cell.angle_beta   90.00
_cell.angle_gamma   90.00
#
_symmetry.space_group_name_H-M   'P 1'
#
loop_
_entity.id
_entity.type
_entity.pdbx_description
1 polymer ?
#
loop_
_entity_poly.entity_id
_entity_poly.type
_entity_poly.pdbx_seq_one_letter_code
_entity_poly.pdbx_strand_id
1 'polypeptide(L)'
;AGAGSIWPTSSNNVSWKSNMLTTFRVADFNPSAVQHFPHNDYARVPTPGVTYSNWPWAMQTGLSEGFHVLRARAFLNRPANEAPIYQTFTQTFYYDSKTPEGVLAFPATNNSTVGGSGYEMVVRTDMTVQEVWYRITDSDNDNDDAITRAQNGNGIGFEPFVDANTNGVWNTGETFTDLNGNGTYDTTLNPTWARATEVTPSLTITSSFQKEWRFTYNNIPLTGAGTITLRFLEASSSRNMTLSKEAANVTELTRNVETRGSAERILIGFPANDGDVVDDNYVMQVWFPKSLSNMSISESQMISRFTFSAQGNVQDRTGWSIDYKDFGPGSAFHQLSIPLPNLYNSALNQ
;
A
#
# COMPACT_ATOMS: atom_id res chain seq x y z
N ALA A 1 -2.57 -30.50 33.99
CA ALA A 1 -1.10 -30.61 34.03
C ALA A 1 -0.69 -31.79 33.17
N GLY A 2 0.31 -31.64 32.29
CA GLY A 2 0.80 -32.73 31.44
C GLY A 2 1.53 -33.81 32.23
N ALA A 3 1.69 -35.00 31.64
CA ALA A 3 2.49 -36.06 32.23
C ALA A 3 3.99 -35.66 32.26
N GLY A 4 4.70 -36.06 33.33
CA GLY A 4 6.14 -35.82 33.44
C GLY A 4 6.93 -36.54 32.35
N SER A 5 8.13 -36.04 32.05
CA SER A 5 9.02 -36.68 31.06
C SER A 5 9.47 -38.06 31.54
N ILE A 6 9.25 -39.09 30.71
CA ILE A 6 9.64 -40.48 30.98
C ILE A 6 10.90 -40.84 30.18
N TRP A 7 11.87 -41.47 30.86
CA TRP A 7 13.07 -42.05 30.27
C TRP A 7 12.82 -43.52 29.90
N PRO A 8 13.04 -43.95 28.64
CA PRO A 8 12.62 -45.26 28.14
C PRO A 8 13.59 -46.40 28.54
N THR A 9 13.61 -46.76 29.83
CA THR A 9 14.46 -47.84 30.38
C THR A 9 13.83 -49.23 30.36
N SER A 10 12.53 -49.34 30.03
CA SER A 10 11.78 -50.60 30.00
C SER A 10 10.79 -50.60 28.84
N SER A 11 10.28 -51.78 28.47
CA SER A 11 9.25 -51.93 27.43
C SER A 11 8.00 -51.08 27.71
N ASN A 12 7.56 -51.02 28.98
CA ASN A 12 6.44 -50.18 29.40
C ASN A 12 6.75 -48.68 29.21
N ASN A 13 7.94 -48.24 29.59
CA ASN A 13 8.35 -46.84 29.43
C ASN A 13 8.45 -46.44 27.94
N VAL A 14 8.90 -47.35 27.07
CA VAL A 14 8.92 -47.15 25.61
C VAL A 14 7.49 -46.98 25.07
N SER A 15 6.57 -47.86 25.46
CA SER A 15 5.16 -47.78 25.06
C SER A 15 4.53 -46.45 25.48
N TRP A 16 4.76 -46.01 26.73
CA TRP A 16 4.28 -44.70 27.17
C TRP A 16 4.92 -43.55 26.40
N LYS A 17 6.25 -43.59 26.19
CA LYS A 17 6.97 -42.54 25.47
C LYS A 17 6.50 -42.39 24.03
N SER A 18 6.17 -43.50 23.36
CA SER A 18 5.67 -43.48 21.98
C SER A 18 4.33 -42.77 21.79
N ASN A 19 3.56 -42.62 22.87
CA ASN A 19 2.27 -41.92 22.89
C ASN A 19 2.37 -40.48 23.43
N MET A 20 3.57 -40.03 23.82
CA MET A 20 3.78 -38.70 24.38
C MET A 20 4.09 -37.68 23.29
N LEU A 21 3.30 -36.60 23.24
CA LEU A 21 3.57 -35.41 22.44
C LEU A 21 3.87 -34.24 23.36
N THR A 22 4.96 -33.53 23.10
CA THR A 22 5.30 -32.28 23.79
C THR A 22 5.35 -31.15 22.78
N THR A 23 4.55 -30.10 23.01
CA THR A 23 4.58 -28.87 22.24
C THR A 23 5.24 -27.76 23.05
N PHE A 24 6.15 -27.03 22.42
CA PHE A 24 6.78 -25.85 23.00
C PHE A 24 6.29 -24.60 22.27
N ARG A 25 6.09 -23.52 23.01
CA ARG A 25 5.88 -22.19 22.45
C ARG A 25 6.86 -21.23 23.07
N VAL A 26 7.39 -20.31 22.28
CA VAL A 26 8.04 -19.11 22.82
C VAL A 26 6.93 -18.07 22.91
N ALA A 27 6.60 -17.66 24.13
CA ALA A 27 5.60 -16.64 24.40
C ALA A 27 6.29 -15.34 24.79
N ASP A 28 5.67 -14.21 24.46
CA ASP A 28 6.06 -12.87 24.93
C ASP A 28 7.51 -12.48 24.59
N PHE A 29 8.05 -13.01 23.48
CA PHE A 29 9.37 -12.65 23.01
C PHE A 29 9.37 -11.21 22.48
N ASN A 30 10.03 -10.32 23.21
CA ASN A 30 10.22 -8.94 22.80
C ASN A 30 11.68 -8.72 22.32
N PRO A 31 11.93 -8.67 21.01
CA PRO A 31 13.28 -8.47 20.47
C PRO A 31 13.89 -7.11 20.84
N SER A 32 13.09 -6.09 21.18
CA SER A 32 13.62 -4.77 21.61
C SER A 32 14.15 -4.76 23.05
N ALA A 33 13.70 -5.71 23.89
CA ALA A 33 14.02 -5.76 25.32
C ALA A 33 14.81 -7.01 25.73
N VAL A 34 15.02 -7.97 24.82
CA VAL A 34 15.71 -9.21 25.14
C VAL A 34 17.15 -8.93 25.57
N GLN A 35 17.55 -9.51 26.70
CA GLN A 35 18.94 -9.47 27.11
C GLN A 35 19.68 -10.67 26.51
N HIS A 36 20.83 -10.42 25.90
CA HIS A 36 21.63 -11.46 25.26
C HIS A 36 23.12 -11.22 25.47
N PHE A 37 23.91 -12.29 25.35
CA PHE A 37 25.36 -12.18 25.29
C PHE A 37 25.79 -11.99 23.83
N PRO A 38 26.58 -10.95 23.51
CA PRO A 38 27.09 -10.76 22.15
C PRO A 38 28.13 -11.82 21.75
N HIS A 39 28.71 -12.51 22.74
CA HIS A 39 29.74 -13.54 22.56
C HIS A 39 29.42 -14.80 23.39
N ASN A 40 29.91 -15.96 22.93
CA ASN A 40 29.66 -17.25 23.57
C ASN A 40 30.53 -17.52 24.82
N ASP A 41 31.37 -16.57 25.22
CA ASP A 41 32.25 -16.67 26.39
C ASP A 41 31.54 -16.28 27.70
N TYR A 42 30.30 -15.80 27.62
CA TYR A 42 29.51 -15.34 28.77
C TYR A 42 30.28 -14.32 29.62
N ALA A 43 30.90 -13.33 28.97
CA ALA A 43 31.72 -12.33 29.65
C ALA A 43 31.01 -11.62 30.82
N ARG A 44 31.81 -11.11 31.77
CA ARG A 44 31.36 -10.30 32.93
C ARG A 44 32.09 -8.96 32.95
N VAL A 45 31.41 -7.90 33.41
CA VAL A 45 31.99 -6.55 33.49
C VAL A 45 32.78 -6.40 34.80
N PRO A 46 34.09 -6.10 34.74
CA PRO A 46 34.91 -5.92 35.94
C PRO A 46 34.35 -4.85 36.89
N THR A 47 34.18 -5.23 38.16
CA THR A 47 33.80 -4.28 39.22
C THR A 47 34.95 -4.20 40.24
N PRO A 48 35.63 -3.05 40.38
CA PRO A 48 36.72 -2.89 41.32
C PRO A 48 36.31 -3.27 42.75
N GLY A 49 37.16 -4.04 43.44
CA GLY A 49 36.91 -4.48 44.82
C GLY A 49 35.91 -5.64 44.97
N VAL A 50 35.39 -6.19 43.86
CA VAL A 50 34.44 -7.30 43.85
C VAL A 50 35.08 -8.54 43.21
N THR A 51 34.78 -9.74 43.73
CA THR A 51 35.25 -11.00 43.16
C THR A 51 34.54 -11.32 41.84
N TYR A 52 35.23 -12.03 40.95
CA TYR A 52 34.72 -12.37 39.60
C TYR A 52 33.31 -13.02 39.61
N SER A 53 33.01 -13.89 40.58
CA SER A 53 31.70 -14.55 40.71
C SER A 53 30.53 -13.56 40.87
N ASN A 54 30.83 -12.38 41.39
CA ASN A 54 29.89 -11.33 41.72
C ASN A 54 29.93 -10.17 40.71
N TRP A 55 30.76 -10.26 39.66
CA TRP A 55 30.72 -9.29 38.57
C TRP A 55 29.42 -9.44 37.77
N PRO A 56 28.76 -8.33 37.37
CA PRO A 56 27.58 -8.40 36.53
C PRO A 56 27.92 -8.99 35.16
N TRP A 57 26.96 -9.65 34.54
CA TRP A 57 27.10 -10.17 33.19
C TRP A 57 27.22 -9.03 32.16
N ALA A 58 28.08 -9.20 31.17
CA ALA A 58 28.26 -8.26 30.06
C ALA A 58 27.24 -8.52 28.94
N MET A 59 25.95 -8.35 29.28
CA MET A 59 24.84 -8.54 28.34
C MET A 59 24.49 -7.24 27.61
N GLN A 60 23.98 -7.38 26.39
CA GLN A 60 23.34 -6.30 25.63
C GLN A 60 21.82 -6.44 25.72
N THR A 61 21.12 -5.32 25.56
CA THR A 61 19.64 -5.28 25.56
C THR A 61 19.15 -4.92 24.17
N GLY A 62 18.16 -5.67 23.69
CA GLY A 62 17.60 -5.52 22.36
C GLY A 62 18.44 -6.19 21.28
N LEU A 63 17.79 -6.59 20.18
CA LEU A 63 18.44 -7.07 18.98
C LEU A 63 18.62 -5.89 18.00
N SER A 64 19.65 -5.95 17.17
CA SER A 64 19.75 -5.09 15.99
C SER A 64 18.73 -5.53 14.95
N GLU A 65 18.30 -4.64 14.07
CA GLU A 65 17.52 -5.00 12.89
C GLU A 65 18.21 -6.11 12.08
N GLY A 66 17.41 -6.99 11.46
CA GLY A 66 17.91 -7.98 10.52
C GLY A 66 17.49 -9.41 10.84
N PHE A 67 18.15 -10.36 10.18
CA PHE A 67 17.87 -11.79 10.37
C PHE A 67 18.49 -12.33 11.66
N HIS A 68 17.64 -12.94 12.47
CA HIS A 68 18.01 -13.62 13.70
C HIS A 68 17.61 -15.08 13.67
N VAL A 69 18.18 -15.84 14.60
CA VAL A 69 17.85 -17.24 14.79
C VAL A 69 17.46 -17.51 16.24
N LEU A 70 16.27 -18.05 16.42
CA LEU A 70 15.79 -18.56 17.69
C LEU A 70 16.08 -20.05 17.76
N ARG A 71 16.82 -20.48 18.80
CA ARG A 71 17.13 -21.90 19.03
C ARG A 71 16.57 -22.34 20.39
N ALA A 72 15.72 -23.36 20.38
CA ALA A 72 15.21 -23.99 21.59
C ALA A 72 15.72 -25.42 21.68
N ARG A 73 16.28 -25.82 22.82
CA ARG A 73 16.72 -27.19 23.07
C ARG A 73 15.75 -27.89 24.01
N ALA A 74 15.06 -28.90 23.51
CA ALA A 74 14.22 -29.76 24.32
C ALA A 74 15.06 -30.90 24.88
N PHE A 75 15.34 -30.85 26.18
CA PHE A 75 16.13 -31.88 26.87
C PHE A 75 15.24 -33.04 27.31
N LEU A 76 15.72 -34.25 27.06
CA LEU A 76 15.12 -35.47 27.59
C LEU A 76 15.72 -35.73 28.99
N ASN A 77 14.85 -35.82 29.99
CA ASN A 77 15.26 -36.03 31.38
C ASN A 77 15.91 -37.41 31.55
N ARG A 78 17.11 -37.45 32.13
CA ARG A 78 17.93 -38.65 32.34
C ARG A 78 18.36 -38.77 33.80
N PRO A 79 18.72 -39.98 34.28
CA PRO A 79 19.36 -40.16 35.58
C PRO A 79 20.58 -39.25 35.76
N ALA A 80 20.90 -38.94 37.03
CA ALA A 80 22.02 -38.08 37.37
C ALA A 80 23.35 -38.61 36.77
N ASN A 81 24.22 -37.69 36.36
CA ASN A 81 25.55 -37.94 35.77
C ASN A 81 25.56 -38.59 34.37
N GLU A 82 24.46 -38.53 33.63
CA GLU A 82 24.42 -38.98 32.23
C GLU A 82 24.48 -37.80 31.24
N ALA A 83 25.02 -38.05 30.04
CA ALA A 83 25.09 -37.04 28.99
C ALA A 83 23.66 -36.64 28.52
N PRO A 84 23.36 -35.33 28.40
CA PRO A 84 22.05 -34.88 27.99
C PRO A 84 21.75 -35.28 26.54
N ILE A 85 20.55 -35.81 26.30
CA ILE A 85 20.01 -35.96 24.95
C ILE A 85 19.01 -34.83 24.75
N TYR A 86 19.15 -34.12 23.64
CA TYR A 86 18.24 -33.04 23.28
C TYR A 86 18.02 -32.98 21.78
N GLN A 87 16.87 -32.43 21.41
CA GLN A 87 16.59 -31.98 20.06
C GLN A 87 16.65 -30.46 20.04
N THR A 88 17.34 -29.91 19.03
CA THR A 88 17.38 -28.45 18.82
C THR A 88 16.36 -28.08 17.75
N PHE A 89 15.43 -27.21 18.12
CA PHE A 89 14.51 -26.54 17.21
C PHE A 89 15.10 -25.20 16.84
N THR A 90 15.08 -24.88 15.55
CA THR A 90 15.67 -23.64 15.02
C THR A 90 14.62 -22.94 14.17
N GLN A 91 14.37 -21.67 14.44
CA GLN A 91 13.50 -20.82 13.64
C GLN A 91 14.21 -19.52 13.33
N THR A 92 14.20 -19.12 12.06
CA THR A 92 14.68 -17.82 11.63
C THR A 92 13.54 -16.81 11.68
N PHE A 93 13.86 -15.58 12.06
CA PHE A 93 12.94 -14.46 11.94
C PHE A 93 13.71 -13.22 11.52
N TYR A 94 13.04 -12.31 10.81
CA TYR A 94 13.56 -10.98 10.57
C TYR A 94 13.01 -10.08 11.67
N TYR A 95 13.89 -9.38 12.37
CA TYR A 95 13.49 -8.33 13.29
C TYR A 95 13.58 -7.00 12.55
N ASP A 96 12.42 -6.41 12.36
CA ASP A 96 12.30 -5.07 11.84
C ASP A 96 12.15 -4.09 13.00
N SER A 97 13.07 -3.13 13.08
CA SER A 97 13.15 -2.17 14.17
C SER A 97 12.80 -0.74 13.74
N LYS A 98 12.68 -0.50 12.43
CA LYS A 98 12.55 0.83 11.87
C LYS A 98 11.57 0.81 10.72
N THR A 99 10.52 1.61 10.85
CA THR A 99 9.51 1.78 9.79
C THR A 99 10.13 2.41 8.54
N PRO A 100 9.55 2.18 7.35
CA PRO A 100 10.08 2.71 6.10
C PRO A 100 10.10 4.24 6.09
N GLU A 101 11.07 4.84 5.42
CA GLU A 101 11.23 6.29 5.34
C GLU A 101 10.92 6.83 3.93
N GLY A 102 10.49 8.09 3.90
CA GLY A 102 10.25 8.79 2.66
C GLY A 102 9.77 10.23 2.85
N VAL A 103 9.51 10.89 1.73
CA VAL A 103 9.06 12.28 1.66
C VAL A 103 8.10 12.49 0.49
N LEU A 104 7.10 13.34 0.68
CA LEU A 104 6.37 13.95 -0.44
C LEU A 104 7.18 15.11 -0.99
N ALA A 105 7.84 14.87 -2.14
CA ALA A 105 8.71 15.83 -2.81
C ALA A 105 7.91 16.93 -3.52
N PHE A 106 6.79 16.57 -4.17
CA PHE A 106 5.89 17.54 -4.80
C PHE A 106 4.42 17.28 -4.45
N PRO A 107 3.69 18.30 -3.94
CA PRO A 107 4.22 19.60 -3.48
C PRO A 107 5.26 19.41 -2.38
N ALA A 108 6.11 20.41 -2.10
CA ALA A 108 7.23 20.24 -1.15
C ALA A 108 6.89 20.68 0.29
N THR A 109 5.99 21.65 0.44
CA THR A 109 5.65 22.27 1.73
C THR A 109 4.16 22.30 1.98
N ASN A 110 3.76 22.39 3.25
CA ASN A 110 2.36 22.65 3.62
C ASN A 110 1.87 23.96 3.00
N ASN A 111 0.56 24.01 2.71
CA ASN A 111 -0.14 25.14 2.10
C ASN A 111 0.34 25.49 0.68
N SER A 112 1.08 24.58 0.04
CA SER A 112 1.34 24.68 -1.40
C SER A 112 0.01 24.64 -2.15
N THR A 113 -0.08 25.44 -3.21
CA THR A 113 -1.24 25.42 -4.09
C THR A 113 -1.20 24.20 -5.00
N VAL A 114 -2.27 23.42 -5.02
CA VAL A 114 -2.54 22.37 -6.01
C VAL A 114 -3.79 22.75 -6.78
N GLY A 115 -3.78 22.60 -8.10
CA GLY A 115 -4.86 23.12 -8.93
C GLY A 115 -4.88 22.54 -10.34
N GLY A 116 -5.84 23.00 -11.13
CA GLY A 116 -6.16 22.42 -12.44
C GLY A 116 -7.18 21.28 -12.34
N SER A 117 -7.28 20.48 -13.40
CA SER A 117 -8.14 19.27 -13.42
C SER A 117 -7.53 18.10 -12.64
N GLY A 118 -6.21 18.10 -12.47
CA GLY A 118 -5.47 17.18 -11.61
C GLY A 118 -4.06 17.70 -11.33
N TYR A 119 -3.48 17.25 -10.23
CA TYR A 119 -2.12 17.61 -9.82
C TYR A 119 -1.31 16.34 -9.55
N GLU A 120 -0.20 16.17 -10.25
CA GLU A 120 0.69 15.03 -10.07
C GLU A 120 1.54 15.20 -8.79
N MET A 121 1.43 14.21 -7.92
CA MET A 121 2.14 14.11 -6.66
C MET A 121 3.38 13.24 -6.86
N VAL A 122 4.51 13.67 -6.28
CA VAL A 122 5.78 12.94 -6.38
C VAL A 122 6.26 12.58 -4.99
N VAL A 123 6.38 11.28 -4.72
CA VAL A 123 6.85 10.73 -3.46
C VAL A 123 8.20 10.07 -3.67
N ARG A 124 9.12 10.24 -2.72
CA ARG A 124 10.44 9.61 -2.72
C ARG A 124 10.59 8.76 -1.46
N THR A 125 10.98 7.50 -1.59
CA THR A 125 11.13 6.58 -0.44
C THR A 125 12.47 5.85 -0.46
N ASP A 126 12.83 5.25 0.67
CA ASP A 126 13.94 4.32 0.72
C ASP A 126 13.66 3.03 -0.10
N MET A 127 14.63 2.12 -0.10
CA MET A 127 14.56 0.86 -0.83
C MET A 127 13.68 -0.21 -0.18
N THR A 128 13.35 -0.08 1.12
CA THR A 128 12.58 -1.12 1.82
C THR A 128 11.09 -1.01 1.48
N VAL A 129 10.62 0.19 1.13
CA VAL A 129 9.25 0.42 0.66
C VAL A 129 8.90 -0.43 -0.56
N GLN A 130 7.86 -1.23 -0.41
CA GLN A 130 7.26 -2.06 -1.45
C GLN A 130 5.97 -1.46 -2.00
N GLU A 131 5.27 -0.65 -1.20
CA GLU A 131 4.01 -0.03 -1.60
C GLU A 131 3.88 1.36 -0.97
N VAL A 132 3.37 2.31 -1.75
CA VAL A 132 2.91 3.60 -1.25
C VAL A 132 1.42 3.68 -1.46
N TRP A 133 0.69 3.89 -0.37
CA TRP A 133 -0.74 4.14 -0.39
C TRP A 133 -1.00 5.59 -0.03
N TYR A 134 -2.05 6.16 -0.58
CA TYR A 134 -2.46 7.52 -0.31
C TYR A 134 -3.96 7.60 -0.08
N ARG A 135 -4.35 8.54 0.78
CA ARG A 135 -5.72 9.01 0.93
C ARG A 135 -5.73 10.53 0.92
N ILE A 136 -6.81 11.08 0.41
CA ILE A 136 -7.04 12.49 0.25
C ILE A 136 -8.33 12.82 1.00
N THR A 137 -8.29 13.86 1.79
CA THR A 137 -9.47 14.38 2.48
C THR A 137 -9.58 15.85 2.16
N ASP A 138 -10.70 16.24 1.58
CA ASP A 138 -11.03 17.63 1.31
C ASP A 138 -12.48 17.93 1.74
N SER A 139 -13.01 19.09 1.39
CA SER A 139 -14.35 19.54 1.80
C SER A 139 -15.45 19.31 0.74
N ASP A 140 -15.12 18.79 -0.43
CA ASP A 140 -16.02 18.67 -1.58
C ASP A 140 -16.53 17.24 -1.75
N ASN A 141 -17.53 16.84 -0.97
CA ASN A 141 -18.07 15.47 -1.04
C ASN A 141 -18.56 15.02 -2.43
N ASP A 142 -18.77 15.94 -3.39
CA ASP A 142 -19.16 15.58 -4.76
C ASP A 142 -17.99 14.97 -5.56
N ASN A 143 -16.75 15.13 -5.08
CA ASN A 143 -15.54 14.58 -5.69
C ASN A 143 -15.04 13.28 -5.01
N ASP A 144 -15.77 12.80 -4.01
CA ASP A 144 -15.48 11.55 -3.30
C ASP A 144 -15.51 10.34 -4.25
N ASP A 145 -14.65 9.36 -3.99
CA ASP A 145 -14.52 8.14 -4.79
C ASP A 145 -15.85 7.36 -4.87
N ALA A 146 -16.63 7.31 -3.79
CA ALA A 146 -17.91 6.62 -3.75
C ALA A 146 -18.97 7.26 -4.67
N ILE A 147 -18.80 8.57 -4.95
CA ILE A 147 -19.68 9.34 -5.84
C ILE A 147 -19.18 9.27 -7.28
N THR A 148 -17.88 9.52 -7.48
CA THR A 148 -17.26 9.55 -8.81
C THR A 148 -17.03 8.16 -9.41
N ARG A 149 -17.10 7.12 -8.58
CA ARG A 149 -16.77 5.71 -8.93
C ARG A 149 -15.34 5.53 -9.43
N ALA A 150 -14.46 6.48 -9.11
CA ALA A 150 -13.05 6.41 -9.44
C ALA A 150 -12.25 6.11 -8.17
N GLN A 151 -11.19 5.33 -8.30
CA GLN A 151 -10.36 4.89 -7.18
C GLN A 151 -9.15 5.82 -6.98
N ASN A 152 -9.40 7.06 -6.56
CA ASN A 152 -8.39 8.10 -6.39
C ASN A 152 -8.03 8.39 -4.93
N GLY A 153 -8.48 7.53 -4.01
CA GLY A 153 -8.24 7.68 -2.58
C GLY A 153 -8.92 8.90 -1.98
N ASN A 154 -9.94 9.48 -2.63
CA ASN A 154 -10.52 10.75 -2.21
C ASN A 154 -11.79 10.57 -1.37
N GLY A 155 -11.77 11.13 -0.16
CA GLY A 155 -12.91 11.15 0.75
C GLY A 155 -13.44 9.76 1.10
N ILE A 156 -14.76 9.60 1.02
CA ILE A 156 -15.43 8.30 1.14
C ILE A 156 -15.30 7.58 -0.20
N GLY A 157 -14.80 6.34 -0.19
CA GLY A 157 -14.66 5.52 -1.38
C GLY A 157 -15.21 4.13 -1.22
N PHE A 158 -14.56 3.15 -1.83
CA PHE A 158 -14.91 1.74 -1.82
C PHE A 158 -13.63 0.92 -1.95
N GLU A 159 -13.71 -0.39 -1.75
CA GLU A 159 -12.54 -1.26 -1.91
C GLU A 159 -12.17 -1.46 -3.38
N PRO A 160 -10.88 -1.42 -3.75
CA PRO A 160 -10.41 -1.73 -5.09
C PRO A 160 -10.85 -3.11 -5.54
N PHE A 161 -11.34 -3.27 -6.77
CA PHE A 161 -11.72 -4.59 -7.29
C PHE A 161 -11.39 -4.78 -8.76
N VAL A 162 -11.32 -6.04 -9.17
CA VAL A 162 -11.17 -6.44 -10.57
C VAL A 162 -12.56 -6.55 -11.18
N ASP A 163 -12.93 -5.56 -11.98
CA ASP A 163 -14.18 -5.54 -12.74
C ASP A 163 -14.04 -6.41 -14.00
N ALA A 164 -14.26 -7.71 -13.85
CA ALA A 164 -13.98 -8.69 -14.90
C ALA A 164 -14.97 -8.61 -16.06
N ASN A 165 -16.16 -8.06 -15.83
CA ASN A 165 -17.19 -7.89 -16.84
C ASN A 165 -17.39 -6.43 -17.28
N THR A 166 -16.53 -5.53 -16.80
CA THR A 166 -16.43 -4.12 -17.17
C THR A 166 -17.76 -3.36 -17.01
N ASN A 167 -18.50 -3.63 -15.94
CA ASN A 167 -19.79 -2.98 -15.69
C ASN A 167 -19.73 -1.84 -14.65
N GLY A 168 -18.55 -1.61 -14.06
CA GLY A 168 -18.28 -0.59 -13.06
C GLY A 168 -18.80 -0.90 -11.65
N VAL A 169 -19.23 -2.12 -11.38
CA VAL A 169 -19.81 -2.54 -10.09
C VAL A 169 -19.28 -3.90 -9.69
N TRP A 170 -18.77 -4.02 -8.46
CA TRP A 170 -18.33 -5.32 -7.96
C TRP A 170 -19.45 -6.36 -8.01
N ASN A 171 -19.13 -7.54 -8.51
CA ASN A 171 -20.04 -8.67 -8.60
C ASN A 171 -19.50 -9.88 -7.85
N THR A 172 -20.42 -10.74 -7.43
CA THR A 172 -20.05 -12.00 -6.77
C THR A 172 -19.16 -12.83 -7.68
N GLY A 173 -17.95 -13.13 -7.22
CA GLY A 173 -16.93 -13.87 -7.97
C GLY A 173 -15.75 -13.00 -8.43
N GLU A 174 -15.88 -11.68 -8.37
CA GLU A 174 -14.79 -10.75 -8.63
C GLU A 174 -13.87 -10.60 -7.43
N THR A 175 -12.57 -10.49 -7.69
CA THR A 175 -11.57 -10.30 -6.65
C THR A 175 -11.50 -8.83 -6.24
N PHE A 176 -11.33 -8.57 -4.96
CA PHE A 176 -11.13 -7.23 -4.41
C PHE A 176 -9.92 -7.18 -3.48
N THR A 177 -9.41 -5.97 -3.26
CA THR A 177 -8.39 -5.68 -2.25
C THR A 177 -9.10 -5.33 -0.95
N ASP A 178 -9.07 -6.27 -0.01
CA ASP A 178 -9.63 -6.09 1.34
C ASP A 178 -8.76 -5.10 2.13
N LEU A 179 -9.14 -3.83 2.11
CA LEU A 179 -8.37 -2.75 2.71
C LEU A 179 -8.53 -2.74 4.24
N ASN A 180 -9.63 -3.25 4.78
CA ASN A 180 -9.89 -3.20 6.23
C ASN A 180 -9.71 -4.55 6.94
N GLY A 181 -9.41 -5.62 6.20
CA GLY A 181 -9.13 -6.96 6.70
C GLY A 181 -10.37 -7.70 7.21
N ASN A 182 -11.59 -7.32 6.80
CA ASN A 182 -12.84 -7.94 7.26
C ASN A 182 -13.26 -9.17 6.43
N GLY A 183 -12.62 -9.42 5.28
CA GLY A 183 -12.91 -10.51 4.37
C GLY A 183 -14.19 -10.33 3.53
N THR A 184 -14.76 -9.13 3.46
CA THR A 184 -15.99 -8.81 2.74
C THR A 184 -15.87 -7.51 1.96
N TYR A 185 -16.36 -7.50 0.71
CA TYR A 185 -16.29 -6.31 -0.14
C TYR A 185 -17.12 -5.13 0.42
N ASP A 186 -16.48 -3.98 0.59
CA ASP A 186 -17.13 -2.75 1.03
C ASP A 186 -17.41 -1.79 -0.14
N THR A 187 -18.69 -1.60 -0.48
CA THR A 187 -19.16 -0.59 -1.45
C THR A 187 -18.98 0.85 -0.96
N THR A 188 -18.70 1.01 0.34
CA THR A 188 -18.48 2.31 0.97
C THR A 188 -17.45 2.14 2.09
N LEU A 189 -16.32 2.82 1.97
CA LEU A 189 -15.21 2.77 2.91
C LEU A 189 -14.76 4.19 3.26
N ASN A 190 -14.65 4.49 4.55
CA ASN A 190 -14.26 5.80 5.05
C ASN A 190 -13.13 5.71 6.08
N PRO A 191 -11.93 6.27 5.80
CA PRO A 191 -11.51 6.79 4.51
C PRO A 191 -11.18 5.65 3.54
N THR A 192 -11.24 5.92 2.24
CA THR A 192 -10.66 5.01 1.25
C THR A 192 -9.16 5.24 1.08
N TRP A 193 -8.44 4.26 0.55
CA TRP A 193 -7.03 4.36 0.18
C TRP A 193 -6.83 3.90 -1.25
N ALA A 194 -5.99 4.61 -1.98
CA ALA A 194 -5.54 4.23 -3.32
C ALA A 194 -4.04 3.99 -3.34
N ARG A 195 -3.58 3.16 -4.28
CA ARG A 195 -2.17 2.79 -4.41
C ARG A 195 -1.48 3.73 -5.41
N ALA A 196 -0.32 4.25 -5.04
CA ALA A 196 0.52 5.02 -5.95
C ALA A 196 1.37 4.08 -6.83
N THR A 197 1.79 4.60 -7.98
CA THR A 197 2.54 3.84 -8.99
C THR A 197 4.04 4.08 -8.82
N GLU A 198 4.83 3.01 -8.70
CA GLU A 198 6.29 3.09 -8.72
C GLU A 198 6.76 3.46 -10.12
N VAL A 199 7.67 4.43 -10.23
CA VAL A 199 8.23 4.87 -11.50
C VAL A 199 9.74 4.93 -11.43
N THR A 200 10.39 4.96 -12.60
CA THR A 200 11.82 5.24 -12.68
C THR A 200 12.11 6.61 -12.05
N PRO A 201 12.98 6.67 -11.02
CA PRO A 201 13.27 7.90 -10.31
C PRO A 201 13.76 9.02 -11.23
N SER A 202 13.15 10.19 -11.14
CA SER A 202 13.61 11.35 -11.89
C SER A 202 15.00 11.79 -11.42
N LEU A 203 15.89 12.07 -12.37
CA LEU A 203 17.23 12.63 -12.11
C LEU A 203 17.20 14.12 -11.80
N THR A 204 16.08 14.82 -12.07
CA THR A 204 15.93 16.26 -11.81
C THR A 204 15.55 16.58 -10.36
N ILE A 205 15.13 15.57 -9.60
CA ILE A 205 14.71 15.70 -8.20
C ILE A 205 15.83 15.18 -7.30
N THR A 206 16.54 16.09 -6.63
CA THR A 206 17.56 15.71 -5.64
C THR A 206 16.88 15.16 -4.38
N SER A 207 17.13 13.90 -4.06
CA SER A 207 16.63 13.25 -2.85
C SER A 207 17.62 12.20 -2.33
N SER A 208 17.73 12.04 -1.01
CA SER A 208 18.45 10.91 -0.39
C SER A 208 17.71 9.58 -0.56
N PHE A 209 16.44 9.65 -0.92
CA PHE A 209 15.56 8.51 -1.14
C PHE A 209 15.61 8.06 -2.60
N GLN A 210 15.74 6.75 -2.81
CA GLN A 210 16.11 6.17 -4.09
C GLN A 210 14.92 5.77 -4.95
N LYS A 211 13.78 5.40 -4.35
CA LYS A 211 12.56 5.03 -5.08
C LYS A 211 11.70 6.26 -5.32
N GLU A 212 10.93 6.24 -6.41
CA GLU A 212 9.97 7.29 -6.75
C GLU A 212 8.60 6.69 -7.03
N TRP A 213 7.58 7.35 -6.51
CA TRP A 213 6.19 6.96 -6.69
C TRP A 213 5.39 8.18 -7.12
N ARG A 214 4.42 7.96 -8.00
CA ARG A 214 3.53 9.01 -8.53
C ARG A 214 2.09 8.61 -8.39
N PHE A 215 1.27 9.60 -8.13
CA PHE A 215 -0.19 9.51 -8.20
C PHE A 215 -0.74 10.90 -8.51
N THR A 216 -1.95 10.95 -9.06
CA THR A 216 -2.58 12.23 -9.40
C THR A 216 -3.71 12.50 -8.43
N TYR A 217 -3.69 13.67 -7.80
CA TYR A 217 -4.88 14.19 -7.13
C TYR A 217 -5.84 14.73 -8.19
N ASN A 218 -6.82 13.90 -8.54
CA ASN A 218 -7.87 14.22 -9.49
C ASN A 218 -9.04 14.98 -8.81
N ASN A 219 -9.84 15.69 -9.62
CA ASN A 219 -11.08 16.33 -9.16
C ASN A 219 -10.91 17.34 -8.01
N ILE A 220 -9.77 18.05 -8.02
CA ILE A 220 -9.41 19.02 -7.00
C ILE A 220 -10.56 20.02 -6.78
N PRO A 221 -10.96 20.32 -5.52
CA PRO A 221 -11.96 21.34 -5.22
C PRO A 221 -11.58 22.71 -5.80
N LEU A 222 -12.57 23.47 -6.28
CA LEU A 222 -12.32 24.81 -6.85
C LEU A 222 -11.58 25.74 -5.88
N THR A 223 -11.93 25.65 -4.59
CA THR A 223 -11.33 26.41 -3.49
C THR A 223 -11.35 25.59 -2.21
N GLY A 224 -10.48 25.91 -1.27
CA GLY A 224 -10.44 25.29 0.05
C GLY A 224 -9.08 24.69 0.37
N ALA A 225 -9.10 23.62 1.16
CA ALA A 225 -7.91 22.89 1.55
C ALA A 225 -8.13 21.39 1.35
N GLY A 226 -7.05 20.68 1.03
CA GLY A 226 -6.99 19.23 0.99
C GLY A 226 -5.88 18.72 1.90
N THR A 227 -6.06 17.54 2.46
CA THR A 227 -5.08 16.83 3.29
C THR A 227 -4.71 15.53 2.60
N ILE A 228 -3.46 15.44 2.16
CA ILE A 228 -2.89 14.24 1.55
C ILE A 228 -2.21 13.45 2.67
N THR A 229 -2.67 12.23 2.91
CA THR A 229 -1.99 11.30 3.82
C THR A 229 -1.36 10.19 2.99
N LEU A 230 -0.06 10.01 3.12
CA LEU A 230 0.68 8.90 2.55
C LEU A 230 0.94 7.85 3.62
N ARG A 231 0.97 6.58 3.23
CA ARG A 231 1.37 5.46 4.06
C ARG A 231 2.37 4.59 3.30
N PHE A 232 3.53 4.38 3.89
CA PHE A 232 4.62 3.59 3.29
C PHE A 232 4.63 2.21 3.92
N LEU A 233 4.55 1.18 3.08
CA LEU A 233 4.56 -0.21 3.51
C LEU A 233 5.81 -0.91 2.99
N GLU A 234 6.38 -1.75 3.84
CA GLU A 234 7.42 -2.70 3.48
C GLU A 234 6.96 -4.14 3.79
N ALA A 235 7.85 -5.12 3.62
CA ALA A 235 7.49 -6.53 3.73
C ALA A 235 6.85 -6.91 5.08
N SER A 236 7.36 -6.32 6.16
CA SER A 236 6.94 -6.52 7.56
C SER A 236 5.62 -5.79 7.90
N SER A 237 5.21 -4.82 7.09
CA SER A 237 4.03 -4.00 7.35
C SER A 237 2.73 -4.80 7.18
N SER A 238 1.74 -4.45 8.01
CA SER A 238 0.37 -4.93 7.82
C SER A 238 -0.27 -4.24 6.62
N ARG A 239 -1.05 -5.00 5.85
CA ARG A 239 -1.84 -4.49 4.71
C ARG A 239 -3.26 -4.08 5.12
N ASN A 240 -3.63 -4.27 6.39
CA ASN A 240 -4.89 -3.75 6.92
C ASN A 240 -4.77 -2.23 7.15
N MET A 241 -5.44 -1.46 6.31
CA MET A 241 -5.38 0.00 6.27
C MET A 241 -6.12 0.69 7.43
N THR A 242 -6.91 -0.03 8.22
CA THR A 242 -7.61 0.52 9.39
C THR A 242 -6.75 0.55 10.66
N LEU A 243 -5.66 -0.22 10.69
CA LEU A 243 -4.74 -0.22 11.82
C LEU A 243 -4.03 1.14 11.97
N SER A 244 -3.69 1.48 13.21
CA SER A 244 -2.81 2.62 13.48
C SER A 244 -1.43 2.39 12.87
N LYS A 245 -0.68 3.46 12.62
CA LYS A 245 0.66 3.36 12.02
C LYS A 245 1.62 2.49 12.84
N GLU A 246 1.49 2.50 14.17
CA GLU A 246 2.30 1.68 15.08
C GLU A 246 1.91 0.20 14.99
N ALA A 247 0.61 -0.10 14.98
CA ALA A 247 0.11 -1.48 14.89
C ALA A 247 0.36 -2.10 13.51
N ALA A 248 0.37 -1.27 12.46
CA ALA A 248 0.67 -1.70 11.10
C ALA A 248 2.17 -1.76 10.78
N ASN A 249 3.04 -1.24 11.66
CA ASN A 249 4.47 -1.06 11.40
C ASN A 249 4.72 -0.32 10.07
N VAL A 250 4.22 0.91 9.98
CA VAL A 250 4.31 1.79 8.80
C VAL A 250 4.70 3.21 9.19
N THR A 251 5.18 3.97 8.21
CA THR A 251 5.30 5.42 8.32
C THR A 251 4.15 6.09 7.59
N GLU A 252 3.56 7.09 8.24
CA GLU A 252 2.57 7.97 7.61
C GLU A 252 3.10 9.40 7.50
N LEU A 253 2.87 10.04 6.36
CA LEU A 253 3.19 11.44 6.12
C LEU A 253 1.94 12.20 5.72
N THR A 254 1.67 13.32 6.38
CA THR A 254 0.55 14.19 6.07
C THR A 254 1.05 15.48 5.41
N ARG A 255 0.35 15.93 4.36
CA ARG A 255 0.57 17.20 3.71
C ARG A 255 -0.75 17.94 3.54
N ASN A 256 -0.82 19.16 4.06
CA ASN A 256 -1.93 20.07 3.80
C ASN A 256 -1.61 20.93 2.57
N VAL A 257 -2.59 21.09 1.68
CA VAL A 257 -2.47 21.86 0.44
C VAL A 257 -3.67 22.80 0.29
N GLU A 258 -3.46 23.91 -0.41
CA GLU A 258 -4.55 24.80 -0.81
C GLU A 258 -5.08 24.38 -2.18
N THR A 259 -6.38 24.18 -2.31
CA THR A 259 -6.99 23.70 -3.55
C THR A 259 -7.37 24.89 -4.44
N ARG A 260 -7.02 24.79 -5.73
CA ARG A 260 -7.36 25.73 -6.82
C ARG A 260 -7.76 24.94 -8.07
N GLY A 261 -8.73 24.05 -7.90
CA GLY A 261 -9.25 23.21 -8.97
C GLY A 261 -9.96 24.01 -10.07
N SER A 262 -10.27 23.33 -11.18
CA SER A 262 -11.08 23.88 -12.26
C SER A 262 -12.58 23.67 -12.01
N ALA A 263 -13.40 24.67 -12.34
CA ALA A 263 -14.87 24.53 -12.41
C ALA A 263 -15.30 23.59 -13.54
N GLU A 264 -14.46 23.46 -14.56
CA GLU A 264 -14.70 22.66 -15.74
C GLU A 264 -13.92 21.34 -15.60
N ARG A 265 -14.57 20.33 -14.99
CA ARG A 265 -13.99 19.01 -14.72
C ARG A 265 -14.23 18.07 -15.90
N ILE A 266 -13.19 17.43 -16.43
CA ILE A 266 -13.31 16.35 -17.42
C ILE A 266 -12.96 15.05 -16.70
N LEU A 267 -13.85 14.06 -16.77
CA LEU A 267 -13.71 12.76 -16.12
C LEU A 267 -13.56 11.69 -17.18
N ILE A 268 -12.70 10.70 -16.94
CA ILE A 268 -12.74 9.46 -17.72
C ILE A 268 -13.74 8.55 -17.01
N GLY A 269 -14.84 8.22 -17.69
CA GLY A 269 -15.82 7.25 -17.20
C GLY A 269 -15.34 5.82 -17.42
N PHE A 270 -14.79 5.53 -18.60
CA PHE A 270 -14.28 4.20 -18.97
C PHE A 270 -13.11 4.32 -19.97
N PRO A 271 -11.98 3.60 -19.79
CA PRO A 271 -11.68 2.72 -18.66
C PRO A 271 -11.57 3.51 -17.36
N ALA A 272 -12.00 2.92 -16.24
CA ALA A 272 -12.18 3.65 -14.99
C ALA A 272 -10.96 3.57 -14.08
N ASN A 273 -10.10 2.56 -14.27
CA ASN A 273 -9.01 2.26 -13.36
C ASN A 273 -7.65 2.42 -14.03
N ASP A 274 -6.65 2.87 -13.24
CA ASP A 274 -5.26 2.85 -13.69
C ASP A 274 -4.79 1.39 -13.85
N GLY A 275 -4.15 1.10 -14.99
CA GLY A 275 -3.75 -0.26 -15.35
C GLY A 275 -4.79 -1.09 -16.11
N ASP A 276 -5.99 -0.55 -16.38
CA ASP A 276 -6.95 -1.20 -17.28
C ASP A 276 -6.32 -1.41 -18.67
N VAL A 277 -6.43 -2.63 -19.20
CA VAL A 277 -5.93 -2.99 -20.53
C VAL A 277 -6.99 -2.66 -21.57
N VAL A 278 -6.65 -1.80 -22.51
CA VAL A 278 -7.51 -1.39 -23.62
C VAL A 278 -6.82 -1.69 -24.95
N ASP A 279 -7.61 -2.02 -25.97
CA ASP A 279 -7.15 -2.29 -27.33
C ASP A 279 -7.84 -1.38 -28.37
N ASP A 280 -7.61 -1.62 -29.66
CA ASP A 280 -8.21 -0.85 -30.76
C ASP A 280 -9.70 -1.12 -31.00
N ASN A 281 -10.30 -2.06 -30.26
CA ASN A 281 -11.75 -2.28 -30.24
C ASN A 281 -12.43 -1.56 -29.08
N TYR A 282 -11.66 -0.90 -28.22
CA TYR A 282 -12.18 -0.20 -27.05
C TYR A 282 -12.64 1.22 -27.40
N VAL A 283 -13.78 1.65 -26.84
CA VAL A 283 -14.28 3.02 -26.94
C VAL A 283 -14.20 3.68 -25.58
N MET A 284 -13.24 4.58 -25.40
CA MET A 284 -13.09 5.37 -24.19
C MET A 284 -14.28 6.33 -24.03
N GLN A 285 -14.84 6.39 -22.83
CA GLN A 285 -15.95 7.26 -22.48
C GLN A 285 -15.43 8.36 -21.56
N VAL A 286 -15.55 9.61 -22.03
CA VAL A 286 -15.09 10.81 -21.32
C VAL A 286 -16.30 11.66 -20.99
N TRP A 287 -16.51 11.99 -19.72
CA TRP A 287 -17.58 12.87 -19.29
C TRP A 287 -17.07 14.31 -19.16
N PHE A 288 -17.78 15.24 -19.78
CA PHE A 288 -17.49 16.67 -19.70
C PHE A 288 -18.73 17.45 -19.23
N PRO A 289 -18.58 18.57 -18.51
CA PRO A 289 -19.70 19.24 -17.89
C PRO A 289 -20.61 19.84 -18.94
N LYS A 290 -21.92 19.84 -18.68
CA LYS A 290 -22.89 20.47 -19.59
C LYS A 290 -22.62 21.95 -19.85
N SER A 291 -21.95 22.64 -18.92
CA SER A 291 -21.51 24.03 -19.08
C SER A 291 -20.46 24.23 -20.18
N LEU A 292 -19.68 23.20 -20.52
CA LEU A 292 -18.75 23.23 -21.66
C LEU A 292 -19.44 23.01 -23.00
N SER A 293 -20.68 22.52 -22.98
CA SER A 293 -21.48 22.29 -24.18
C SER A 293 -21.98 23.60 -24.77
N ASN A 294 -21.95 23.72 -26.09
CA ASN A 294 -22.57 24.83 -26.80
C ASN A 294 -23.56 24.30 -27.85
N MET A 295 -24.85 24.41 -27.55
CA MET A 295 -25.92 23.96 -28.44
C MET A 295 -26.04 24.77 -29.75
N SER A 296 -25.28 25.87 -29.88
CA SER A 296 -25.29 26.72 -31.08
C SER A 296 -24.28 26.27 -32.15
N ILE A 297 -23.48 25.24 -31.87
CA ILE A 297 -22.50 24.70 -32.83
C ILE A 297 -22.79 23.23 -33.12
N SER A 298 -22.35 22.72 -34.27
CA SER A 298 -22.53 21.31 -34.62
C SER A 298 -21.71 20.39 -33.71
N GLU A 299 -22.10 19.13 -33.61
CA GLU A 299 -21.34 18.11 -32.86
C GLU A 299 -19.88 18.03 -33.35
N SER A 300 -19.63 18.10 -34.66
CA SER A 300 -18.28 18.14 -35.22
C SER A 300 -17.46 19.35 -34.76
N GLN A 301 -18.11 20.52 -34.62
CA GLN A 301 -17.48 21.72 -34.07
C GLN A 301 -17.23 21.58 -32.56
N MET A 302 -18.12 20.92 -31.82
CA MET A 302 -17.89 20.58 -30.41
C MET A 302 -16.70 19.63 -30.25
N ILE A 303 -16.67 18.53 -31.00
CA ILE A 303 -15.59 17.54 -31.02
C ILE A 303 -14.23 18.20 -31.33
N SER A 304 -14.20 19.19 -32.21
CA SER A 304 -12.96 19.92 -32.55
C SER A 304 -12.31 20.66 -31.37
N ARG A 305 -13.06 20.93 -30.29
CA ARG A 305 -12.56 21.59 -29.07
C ARG A 305 -11.81 20.63 -28.13
N PHE A 306 -11.98 19.33 -28.30
CA PHE A 306 -11.31 18.32 -27.48
C PHE A 306 -10.04 17.85 -28.18
N THR A 307 -9.03 17.50 -27.40
CA THR A 307 -7.79 16.87 -27.87
C THR A 307 -7.51 15.65 -27.00
N PHE A 308 -7.23 14.53 -27.63
CA PHE A 308 -6.77 13.31 -26.96
C PHE A 308 -5.36 13.02 -27.46
N SER A 309 -4.45 12.75 -26.53
CA SER A 309 -3.11 12.28 -26.86
C SER A 309 -2.84 10.97 -26.15
N ALA A 310 -2.17 10.07 -26.86
CA ALA A 310 -1.69 8.80 -26.33
C ALA A 310 -0.19 8.72 -26.60
N GLN A 311 0.59 8.37 -25.56
CA GLN A 311 2.06 8.34 -25.61
C GLN A 311 2.68 9.66 -26.14
N GLY A 312 2.07 10.80 -25.81
CA GLY A 312 2.53 12.12 -26.26
C GLY A 312 2.14 12.48 -27.71
N ASN A 313 1.51 11.58 -28.46
CA ASN A 313 1.05 11.84 -29.82
C ASN A 313 -0.45 12.19 -29.83
N VAL A 314 -0.80 13.31 -30.47
CA VAL A 314 -2.21 13.70 -30.66
C VAL A 314 -2.87 12.71 -31.61
N GLN A 315 -4.00 12.15 -31.19
CA GLN A 315 -4.79 11.23 -31.99
C GLN A 315 -5.78 11.98 -32.88
N ASP A 316 -6.11 11.38 -34.02
CA ASP A 316 -7.17 11.93 -34.85
C ASP A 316 -8.55 11.73 -34.21
N ARG A 317 -9.55 12.46 -34.74
CA ARG A 317 -10.91 12.50 -34.19
C ARG A 317 -11.88 11.58 -34.94
N THR A 318 -11.37 10.58 -35.66
CA THR A 318 -12.18 9.67 -36.48
C THR A 318 -13.05 8.82 -35.57
N GLY A 319 -14.35 8.77 -35.88
CA GLY A 319 -15.32 7.96 -35.12
C GLY A 319 -15.69 8.52 -33.75
N TRP A 320 -15.21 9.71 -33.38
CA TRP A 320 -15.65 10.36 -32.14
C TRP A 320 -17.12 10.77 -32.23
N SER A 321 -17.84 10.67 -31.12
CA SER A 321 -19.25 11.09 -31.03
C SER A 321 -19.60 11.61 -29.65
N ILE A 322 -20.60 12.49 -29.56
CA ILE A 322 -21.09 13.00 -28.27
C ILE A 322 -22.51 12.49 -27.98
N ASP A 323 -22.72 11.88 -26.81
CA ASP A 323 -24.05 11.66 -26.24
C ASP A 323 -24.40 12.80 -25.28
N TYR A 324 -25.40 13.58 -25.65
CA TYR A 324 -25.89 14.74 -24.91
C TYR A 324 -26.91 14.41 -23.81
N LYS A 325 -27.08 13.13 -23.44
CA LYS A 325 -27.87 12.71 -22.27
C LYS A 325 -27.19 13.10 -20.95
N ASP A 326 -27.74 12.53 -19.88
CA ASP A 326 -27.37 12.75 -18.49
C ASP A 326 -26.35 11.69 -18.04
N PHE A 327 -25.11 12.13 -17.81
CA PHE A 327 -24.01 11.28 -17.34
C PHE A 327 -23.35 11.85 -16.09
N GLY A 328 -22.55 11.00 -15.44
CA GLY A 328 -21.73 11.36 -14.28
C GLY A 328 -22.51 11.72 -13.01
N PRO A 329 -21.79 12.16 -11.97
CA PRO A 329 -22.39 12.57 -10.70
C PRO A 329 -23.46 13.64 -10.89
N GLY A 330 -24.62 13.43 -10.26
CA GLY A 330 -25.73 14.39 -10.29
C GLY A 330 -26.32 14.66 -11.68
N SER A 331 -26.06 13.82 -12.68
CA SER A 331 -26.51 14.03 -14.08
C SER A 331 -25.99 15.33 -14.70
N ALA A 332 -24.81 15.80 -14.27
CA ALA A 332 -24.25 17.10 -14.65
C ALA A 332 -23.39 17.09 -15.93
N PHE A 333 -23.17 15.93 -16.55
CA PHE A 333 -22.21 15.76 -17.66
C PHE A 333 -22.88 15.24 -18.93
N HIS A 334 -22.23 15.50 -20.06
CA HIS A 334 -22.40 14.80 -21.34
C HIS A 334 -21.24 13.82 -21.55
N GLN A 335 -21.40 12.86 -22.47
CA GLN A 335 -20.37 11.87 -22.76
C GLN A 335 -19.77 12.06 -24.15
N LEU A 336 -18.46 12.22 -24.22
CA LEU A 336 -17.66 12.09 -25.43
C LEU A 336 -17.16 10.64 -25.54
N SER A 337 -17.43 9.99 -26.67
CA SER A 337 -16.95 8.64 -26.98
C SER A 337 -15.78 8.74 -27.94
N ILE A 338 -14.65 8.12 -27.57
CA ILE A 338 -13.38 8.14 -28.29
C ILE A 338 -12.99 6.69 -28.62
N PRO A 339 -13.19 6.21 -29.85
CA PRO A 339 -12.62 4.95 -30.29
C PRO A 339 -11.11 5.01 -30.15
N LEU A 340 -10.52 4.06 -29.42
CA LEU A 340 -9.09 4.03 -29.23
C LEU A 340 -8.41 3.51 -30.49
N PRO A 341 -7.33 4.16 -30.95
CA PRO A 341 -6.54 3.65 -32.06
C PRO A 341 -5.74 2.43 -31.61
N ASN A 342 -5.10 1.73 -32.55
CA ASN A 342 -4.12 0.73 -32.18
C ASN A 342 -2.92 1.41 -31.51
N LEU A 343 -2.85 1.33 -30.18
CA LEU A 343 -1.85 2.02 -29.35
C LEU A 343 -0.44 1.40 -29.40
N TYR A 344 -0.22 0.32 -30.17
CA TYR A 344 1.07 -0.37 -30.31
C TYR A 344 1.96 0.16 -31.44
N ASN A 345 1.49 1.12 -32.24
CA ASN A 345 2.20 1.59 -33.44
C ASN A 345 3.22 2.72 -33.17
N SER A 346 4.01 2.58 -32.09
CA SER A 346 5.27 3.31 -31.88
C SER A 346 6.47 2.36 -31.80
N ALA A 347 6.55 1.42 -32.75
CA ALA A 347 7.81 0.77 -33.13
C ALA A 347 7.80 0.50 -34.63
N LEU A 348 8.18 1.51 -35.42
CA LEU A 348 9.13 1.41 -36.55
C LEU A 348 9.23 2.82 -37.17
N ASN A 349 10.43 3.41 -37.08
CA ASN A 349 10.78 4.59 -37.87
C ASN A 349 10.58 4.28 -39.36
N GLN A 350 9.94 5.18 -40.10
CA GLN A 350 10.20 5.36 -41.53
C GLN A 350 11.08 6.59 -41.73
#